data_AF-A0A336LTX4-F1
#
_entry.id   AF-A0A336LTX4-F1
#
_cell.length_a   1.000
_cell.length_b   1.000
_cell.length_c   1.000
_cell.angle_alpha   90.00
_cell.angle_beta   90.00
_cell.angle_gamma   90.00
#
_symmetry.space_group_name_H-M   'P 1'
#
loop_
_entity.id
_entity.type
_entity.pdbx_description
1 polymer ?
#
loop_
_entity_poly.entity_id
_entity_poly.type
_entity_poly.pdbx_seq_one_letter_code
_entity_poly.pdbx_strand_id
1 'polypeptide(L)'
;MSLSTEIKSGPDDNEEIDDEVRLPADTLAILQEFLKEQAEAKDEIQEDWQLSQFWYNQRTRKVLTEALRDTLQHFYSDTFQDCHIALMSCPSLYPDMKQLHEKTTIFEYDKRFSKYDPDFVFYDYKKAFETGYLDEFQNKFELIVMDIPFLSDECLEKSNILCRKLAKSDAKIILCTGKVMREAIQRHMNDLQLCKFEPEHERNLGNDFGTFANFDLDQFIKSD
;
A
#
# COMPACT_ATOMS: atom_id res chain seq x y z
N MET A 1 32.62 28.37 -92.69
CA MET A 1 31.76 27.29 -92.16
C MET A 1 31.76 27.49 -90.64
N SER A 2 30.96 28.36 -90.00
CA SER A 2 29.51 28.63 -90.08
C SER A 2 28.72 27.35 -89.79
N LEU A 3 27.87 27.17 -88.77
CA LEU A 3 27.07 28.01 -87.84
C LEU A 3 26.97 27.28 -86.45
N SER A 4 26.94 27.98 -85.30
CA SER A 4 25.78 28.26 -84.39
C SER A 4 25.08 27.02 -83.78
N THR A 5 24.75 26.91 -82.48
CA THR A 5 23.82 27.79 -81.72
C THR A 5 23.92 27.59 -80.19
N GLU A 6 23.39 28.58 -79.46
CA GLU A 6 23.50 28.97 -78.04
C GLU A 6 22.68 28.17 -76.99
N ILE A 7 23.24 28.18 -75.76
CA ILE A 7 22.72 28.51 -74.40
C ILE A 7 21.23 28.26 -74.06
N LYS A 8 20.98 27.59 -72.92
CA LYS A 8 20.00 28.05 -71.91
C LYS A 8 20.32 27.56 -70.49
N SER A 9 20.33 28.53 -69.58
CA SER A 9 20.44 28.47 -68.11
C SER A 9 19.31 27.67 -67.46
N GLY A 10 19.66 26.77 -66.53
CA GLY A 10 18.75 26.24 -65.52
C GLY A 10 19.02 26.94 -64.17
N PRO A 11 17.98 27.24 -63.37
CA PRO A 11 18.10 28.07 -62.18
C PRO A 11 18.78 27.33 -61.02
N ASP A 12 19.45 28.13 -60.21
CA ASP A 12 19.90 27.89 -58.85
C ASP A 12 18.66 27.77 -57.95
N ASP A 13 18.42 26.60 -57.34
CA ASP A 13 17.43 26.42 -56.27
C ASP A 13 18.09 25.63 -55.13
N ASN A 14 18.74 26.39 -54.24
CA ASN A 14 18.88 26.05 -52.83
C ASN A 14 17.48 25.94 -52.21
N GLU A 15 17.04 24.75 -51.81
CA GLU A 15 16.11 24.61 -50.68
C GLU A 15 16.47 23.34 -49.88
N GLU A 16 17.23 23.53 -48.80
CA GLU A 16 17.24 22.61 -47.66
C GLU A 16 15.84 22.64 -47.03
N ILE A 17 15.01 21.64 -47.34
CA ILE A 17 13.78 21.39 -46.60
C ILE A 17 14.09 20.30 -45.57
N ASP A 18 14.67 20.72 -44.45
CA ASP A 18 14.58 19.99 -43.18
C ASP A 18 13.16 20.21 -42.62
N ASP A 19 12.17 19.61 -43.29
CA ASP A 19 10.84 19.46 -42.72
C ASP A 19 10.95 18.41 -41.62
N GLU A 20 11.39 18.85 -40.45
CA GLU A 20 11.40 18.05 -39.24
C GLU A 20 9.96 17.62 -38.95
N VAL A 21 9.63 16.37 -39.30
CA VAL A 21 8.31 15.78 -39.07
C VAL A 21 8.06 15.76 -37.56
N ARG A 22 7.27 16.71 -37.07
CA ARG A 22 6.91 16.84 -35.65
C ARG A 22 5.49 16.36 -35.42
N LEU A 23 5.29 15.63 -34.32
CA LEU A 23 3.96 15.23 -33.86
C LEU A 23 3.13 16.48 -33.54
N PRO A 24 1.84 16.53 -33.93
CA PRO A 24 0.92 17.57 -33.47
C PRO A 24 0.93 17.64 -31.94
N ALA A 25 0.88 18.85 -31.38
CA ALA A 25 1.02 19.07 -29.94
C ALA A 25 0.01 18.24 -29.12
N ASP A 26 -1.23 18.13 -29.62
CA ASP A 26 -2.30 17.37 -28.98
C ASP A 26 -2.00 15.86 -28.97
N THR A 27 -1.45 15.32 -30.07
CA THR A 27 -1.05 13.90 -30.16
C THR A 27 0.15 13.61 -29.26
N LEU A 28 1.09 14.55 -29.19
CA LEU A 28 2.25 14.45 -28.30
C LEU A 28 1.85 14.49 -26.83
N ALA A 29 0.87 15.32 -26.46
CA ALA A 29 0.31 15.37 -25.11
C ALA A 29 -0.37 14.06 -24.72
N ILE A 30 -1.21 13.49 -25.59
CA ILE A 30 -1.85 12.18 -25.37
C ILE A 30 -0.79 11.07 -25.25
N LEU A 31 0.24 11.08 -26.10
CA LEU A 31 1.33 10.11 -26.02
C LEU A 31 2.12 10.25 -24.71
N GLN A 32 2.38 11.48 -24.24
CA GLN A 32 3.05 11.73 -22.97
C GLN A 32 2.20 11.25 -21.78
N GLU A 33 0.89 11.51 -21.80
CA GLU A 33 -0.05 11.02 -20.79
C GLU A 33 -0.07 9.49 -20.76
N PHE A 34 -0.19 8.83 -21.92
CA PHE A 34 -0.16 7.37 -22.03
C PHE A 34 1.18 6.75 -21.59
N LEU A 35 2.31 7.39 -21.92
CA LEU A 35 3.63 6.93 -21.47
C LEU A 35 3.80 7.11 -19.96
N LYS A 36 3.22 8.17 -19.38
CA LYS A 36 3.20 8.41 -17.94
C LYS A 36 2.36 7.35 -17.23
N GLU A 37 1.15 7.07 -17.71
CA GLU A 37 0.30 6.00 -17.19
C GLU A 37 1.00 4.63 -17.26
N GLN A 38 1.69 4.32 -18.37
CA GLN A 38 2.47 3.08 -18.48
C GLN A 38 3.67 3.02 -17.54
N ALA A 39 4.33 4.14 -17.28
CA ALA A 39 5.42 4.21 -16.32
C ALA A 39 4.91 3.99 -14.89
N GLU A 40 3.78 4.62 -14.55
CA GLU A 40 3.09 4.45 -13.25
C GLU A 40 2.60 3.01 -13.06
N ALA A 41 1.98 2.41 -14.08
CA ALA A 41 1.54 1.01 -14.05
C ALA A 41 2.71 0.00 -13.96
N LYS A 42 3.89 0.33 -14.49
CA LYS A 42 5.10 -0.49 -14.35
C LYS A 42 5.72 -0.41 -12.95
N ASP A 43 5.45 0.66 -12.22
CA ASP A 43 5.97 0.87 -10.86
C ASP A 43 5.01 0.31 -9.77
N GLU A 44 3.84 -0.19 -10.19
CA GLU A 44 2.87 -0.80 -9.29
C GLU A 44 3.24 -2.26 -8.98
N ILE A 45 3.45 -2.54 -7.69
CA ILE A 45 3.82 -3.88 -7.21
C ILE A 45 2.60 -4.78 -7.32
N GLN A 46 2.72 -5.81 -8.15
CA GLN A 46 1.69 -6.83 -8.35
C GLN A 46 1.69 -7.85 -7.19
N GLU A 47 0.51 -8.37 -6.87
CA GLU A 47 0.30 -9.43 -5.88
C GLU A 47 1.24 -10.62 -6.13
N ASP A 48 1.94 -11.07 -5.08
CA ASP A 48 2.61 -12.36 -5.05
C ASP A 48 1.82 -13.36 -4.20
N TRP A 49 1.19 -14.32 -4.89
CA TRP A 49 0.38 -15.36 -4.26
C TRP A 49 1.21 -16.34 -3.43
N GLN A 50 2.52 -16.48 -3.69
CA GLN A 50 3.41 -17.29 -2.84
C GLN A 50 3.66 -16.62 -1.49
N LEU A 51 3.57 -15.29 -1.45
CA LEU A 51 3.63 -14.50 -0.22
C LEU A 51 2.24 -14.27 0.40
N SER A 52 1.19 -14.83 -0.23
CA SER A 52 -0.22 -14.64 0.16
C SER A 52 -0.64 -13.17 0.21
N GLN A 53 -0.18 -12.40 -0.77
CA GLN A 53 -0.56 -11.00 -0.94
C GLN A 53 -1.89 -10.88 -1.70
N PHE A 54 -2.86 -10.22 -1.09
CA PHE A 54 -4.15 -9.92 -1.70
C PHE A 54 -4.50 -8.45 -1.43
N TRP A 55 -4.75 -7.68 -2.47
CA TRP A 55 -4.98 -6.25 -2.29
C TRP A 55 -6.42 -5.95 -1.89
N TYR A 56 -6.60 -5.12 -0.86
CA TYR A 56 -7.91 -4.56 -0.55
C TYR A 56 -8.46 -3.77 -1.73
N ASN A 57 -9.77 -3.89 -1.94
CA ASN A 57 -10.44 -3.08 -2.94
C ASN A 57 -10.49 -1.60 -2.52
N GLN A 58 -10.74 -0.72 -3.49
CA GLN A 58 -10.84 0.72 -3.24
C GLN A 58 -11.81 1.08 -2.10
N ARG A 59 -12.97 0.42 -2.02
CA ARG A 59 -13.97 0.63 -0.95
C ARG A 59 -13.36 0.36 0.43
N THR A 60 -12.74 -0.80 0.59
CA THR A 60 -12.12 -1.26 1.84
C THR A 60 -10.99 -0.33 2.27
N ARG A 61 -10.08 0.03 1.35
CA ARG A 61 -9.00 0.97 1.65
C ARG A 61 -9.52 2.32 2.13
N LYS A 62 -10.51 2.87 1.43
CA LYS A 62 -11.12 4.15 1.78
C LYS A 62 -11.78 4.09 3.17
N VAL A 63 -12.67 3.11 3.39
CA VAL A 63 -13.40 2.98 4.65
C VAL A 63 -12.46 2.76 5.83
N LEU A 64 -11.48 1.86 5.70
CA LEU A 64 -10.48 1.65 6.75
C LEU A 64 -9.66 2.91 7.01
N THR A 65 -9.14 3.55 5.97
CA THR A 65 -8.33 4.77 6.11
C THR A 65 -9.08 5.87 6.84
N GLU A 66 -10.36 6.07 6.50
CA GLU A 66 -11.21 7.04 7.16
C GLU A 66 -11.51 6.67 8.63
N ALA A 67 -11.83 5.40 8.90
CA ALA A 67 -12.09 4.92 10.25
C ALA A 67 -10.84 5.00 11.15
N LEU A 68 -9.65 4.76 10.60
CA LEU A 68 -8.38 4.84 11.31
C LEU A 68 -8.03 6.26 11.71
N ARG A 69 -8.26 7.22 10.81
CA ARG A 69 -8.15 8.65 11.13
C ARG A 69 -9.09 9.03 12.26
N ASP A 70 -10.36 8.67 12.14
CA ASP A 70 -11.40 9.07 13.10
C ASP A 70 -11.13 8.39 14.47
N THR A 71 -10.60 7.15 14.46
CA THR A 71 -10.09 6.44 15.66
C THR A 71 -8.96 7.23 16.33
N LEU A 72 -7.94 7.62 15.57
CA LEU A 72 -6.80 8.35 16.11
C LEU A 72 -7.21 9.72 16.67
N GLN A 73 -8.09 10.45 15.98
CA GLN A 73 -8.63 11.72 16.47
C GLN A 73 -9.41 11.55 17.77
N HIS A 74 -10.18 10.46 17.89
CA HIS A 74 -10.98 10.19 19.07
C HIS A 74 -10.11 9.83 20.29
N PHE A 75 -9.16 8.90 20.13
CA PHE A 75 -8.37 8.39 21.26
C PHE A 75 -7.13 9.24 21.57
N TYR A 76 -6.61 9.98 20.59
CA TYR A 76 -5.33 10.67 20.70
C TYR A 76 -5.40 12.14 20.25
N SER A 77 -6.58 12.79 20.30
CA SER A 77 -6.86 14.18 19.87
C SER A 77 -5.65 15.13 19.88
N ASP A 78 -5.12 15.45 21.07
CA ASP A 78 -4.06 16.47 21.24
C ASP A 78 -2.69 16.02 20.69
N THR A 79 -2.50 14.72 20.53
CA THR A 79 -1.27 14.08 20.03
C THR A 79 -1.50 13.36 18.70
N PHE A 80 -2.59 13.67 17.98
CA PHE A 80 -3.00 12.96 16.77
C PHE A 80 -1.85 12.91 15.75
N GLN A 81 -1.21 14.05 15.49
CA GLN A 81 -0.08 14.16 14.57
C GLN A 81 1.21 13.49 15.06
N ASP A 82 1.29 13.20 16.35
CA ASP A 82 2.43 12.53 16.94
C ASP A 82 2.31 11.02 17.05
N CYS A 83 1.10 10.50 16.81
CA CYS A 83 0.84 9.07 16.80
C CYS A 83 1.63 8.38 15.69
N HIS A 84 2.13 7.19 15.95
CA HIS A 84 2.77 6.32 14.96
C HIS A 84 1.82 5.18 14.62
N ILE A 85 1.72 4.90 13.32
CA ILE A 85 0.90 3.82 12.77
C ILE A 85 1.81 2.72 12.23
N ALA A 86 1.56 1.48 12.62
CA ALA A 86 2.21 0.31 12.02
C ALA A 86 1.23 -0.44 11.13
N LEU A 87 1.62 -0.67 9.87
CA LEU A 87 0.93 -1.57 8.96
C LEU A 87 1.76 -2.85 8.84
N MET A 88 1.31 -3.93 9.47
CA MET A 88 1.98 -5.23 9.47
C MET A 88 1.39 -6.14 8.40
N SER A 89 2.19 -6.46 7.38
CA SER A 89 1.76 -7.26 6.21
C SER A 89 0.50 -6.72 5.51
N CYS A 90 0.24 -5.41 5.64
CA CYS A 90 -0.92 -4.74 5.06
C CYS A 90 -0.52 -3.68 4.01
N PRO A 91 0.24 -4.06 2.97
CA PRO A 91 0.83 -3.08 2.04
C PRO A 91 -0.20 -2.34 1.20
N SER A 92 -1.35 -2.94 0.88
CA SER A 92 -2.37 -2.29 0.06
C SER A 92 -2.99 -1.06 0.74
N LEU A 93 -2.93 -0.97 2.07
CA LEU A 93 -3.47 0.16 2.83
C LEU A 93 -2.45 1.30 2.98
N TYR A 94 -1.16 1.05 2.72
CA TYR A 94 -0.09 2.01 2.96
C TYR A 94 -0.23 3.32 2.17
N PRO A 95 -0.52 3.33 0.85
CA PRO A 95 -0.60 4.58 0.10
C PRO A 95 -1.64 5.56 0.67
N ASP A 96 -2.86 5.06 0.91
CA ASP A 96 -3.96 5.85 1.47
C ASP A 96 -3.63 6.35 2.90
N MET A 97 -3.06 5.48 3.74
CA MET A 97 -2.69 5.84 5.11
C MET A 97 -1.52 6.81 5.18
N LYS A 98 -0.50 6.67 4.32
CA LYS A 98 0.65 7.58 4.29
C LYS A 98 0.25 8.97 3.80
N GLN A 99 -0.67 9.05 2.84
CA GLN A 99 -1.24 10.32 2.40
C GLN A 99 -2.00 11.02 3.53
N LEU A 100 -2.69 10.26 4.37
CA LEU A 100 -3.47 10.79 5.48
C LEU A 100 -2.61 11.14 6.70
N HIS A 101 -1.62 10.30 7.01
CA HIS A 101 -0.84 10.36 8.24
C HIS A 101 0.64 10.10 7.97
N GLU A 102 1.46 11.13 8.20
CA GLU A 102 2.89 11.10 7.86
C GLU A 102 3.66 9.99 8.60
N LYS A 103 3.35 9.75 9.88
CA LYS A 103 4.06 8.78 10.74
C LYS A 103 3.53 7.35 10.58
N THR A 104 3.39 6.90 9.34
CA THR A 104 2.96 5.54 8.98
C THR A 104 4.16 4.70 8.57
N THR A 105 4.42 3.60 9.27
CA THR A 105 5.49 2.64 9.00
C THR A 105 4.90 1.34 8.47
N ILE A 106 5.49 0.79 7.41
CA ILE A 106 5.09 -0.48 6.82
C ILE A 106 6.10 -1.57 7.15
N PHE A 107 5.61 -2.64 7.78
CA PHE A 107 6.36 -3.84 8.09
C PHE A 107 5.99 -4.91 7.07
N GLU A 108 6.88 -5.19 6.12
CA GLU A 108 6.59 -6.14 5.05
C GLU A 108 7.77 -7.04 4.68
N TYR A 109 7.47 -8.31 4.36
CA TYR A 109 8.45 -9.31 3.96
C TYR A 109 8.94 -9.09 2.54
N ASP A 110 8.06 -8.68 1.64
CA ASP A 110 8.42 -8.44 0.25
C ASP A 110 9.28 -7.18 0.08
N LYS A 111 10.55 -7.39 -0.26
CA LYS A 111 11.54 -6.32 -0.43
C LYS A 111 11.21 -5.37 -1.59
N ARG A 112 10.29 -5.72 -2.50
CA ARG A 112 9.83 -4.77 -3.53
C ARG A 112 9.23 -3.51 -2.91
N PHE A 113 8.69 -3.60 -1.70
CA PHE A 113 8.15 -2.46 -0.95
C PHE A 113 9.22 -1.52 -0.36
N SER A 114 10.53 -1.80 -0.51
CA SER A 114 11.59 -0.85 -0.13
C SER A 114 11.56 0.45 -0.92
N LYS A 115 10.76 0.54 -1.99
CA LYS A 115 10.43 1.82 -2.64
C LYS A 115 9.78 2.84 -1.69
N TYR A 116 9.25 2.39 -0.56
CA TYR A 116 8.69 3.23 0.49
C TYR A 116 9.70 3.62 1.58
N ASP A 117 11.00 3.38 1.39
CA ASP A 117 12.03 3.88 2.30
C ASP A 117 11.91 5.42 2.49
N PRO A 118 12.03 5.94 3.73
CA PRO A 118 12.50 5.26 4.94
C PRO A 118 11.39 4.59 5.77
N ASP A 119 10.14 4.56 5.31
CA ASP A 119 9.00 4.04 6.07
C ASP A 119 8.89 2.50 6.03
N PHE A 120 9.61 1.86 5.10
CA PHE A 120 9.65 0.41 4.95
C PHE A 120 10.60 -0.24 5.97
N VAL A 121 10.09 -1.29 6.61
CA VAL A 121 10.83 -2.17 7.51
C VAL A 121 10.69 -3.59 6.99
N PHE A 122 11.82 -4.22 6.66
CA PHE A 122 11.81 -5.64 6.31
C PHE A 122 11.36 -6.47 7.52
N TYR A 123 10.26 -7.17 7.34
CA TYR A 123 9.55 -7.89 8.41
C TYR A 123 9.34 -9.36 8.05
N ASP A 124 9.90 -10.26 8.85
CA ASP A 124 9.61 -11.70 8.82
C ASP A 124 9.01 -12.14 10.18
N TYR A 125 7.74 -12.54 10.17
CA TYR A 125 7.06 -13.01 11.39
C TYR A 125 7.73 -14.26 11.99
N LYS A 126 8.46 -15.06 11.19
CA LYS A 126 9.13 -16.27 11.68
C LYS A 126 10.24 -15.97 12.69
N LYS A 127 10.71 -14.71 12.72
CA LYS A 127 11.72 -14.20 13.65
C LYS A 127 11.15 -13.72 14.99
N ALA A 128 9.89 -13.99 15.30
CA ALA A 128 9.23 -13.57 16.55
C ALA A 128 10.01 -13.89 17.84
N PHE A 129 10.81 -14.96 17.85
CA PHE A 129 11.62 -15.39 19.00
C PHE A 129 13.12 -15.05 18.85
N GLU A 130 13.53 -14.40 17.77
CA GLU A 130 14.91 -13.97 17.57
C GLU A 130 15.24 -12.81 18.52
N THR A 131 16.33 -12.96 19.29
CA THR A 131 16.76 -11.94 20.25
C THR A 131 17.17 -10.65 19.53
N GLY A 132 16.67 -9.50 19.98
CA GLY A 132 16.99 -8.20 19.39
C GLY A 132 16.12 -7.81 18.18
N TYR A 133 15.30 -8.72 17.68
CA TYR A 133 14.50 -8.46 16.48
C TYR A 133 13.42 -7.41 16.75
N LEU A 134 13.44 -6.32 15.96
CA LEU A 134 12.59 -5.12 16.07
C LEU A 134 12.66 -4.38 17.43
N ASP A 135 13.77 -4.50 18.17
CA ASP A 135 13.96 -3.78 19.44
C ASP A 135 13.84 -2.25 19.29
N GLU A 136 14.29 -1.70 18.15
CA GLU A 136 14.22 -0.26 17.85
C GLU A 136 12.79 0.30 17.76
N PHE A 137 11.81 -0.58 17.60
CA PHE A 137 10.39 -0.24 17.46
C PHE A 137 9.56 -0.59 18.69
N GLN A 138 10.19 -1.02 19.77
CA GLN A 138 9.49 -1.46 20.97
C GLN A 138 8.64 -0.32 21.57
N ASN A 139 7.36 -0.59 21.88
CA ASN A 139 6.41 0.36 22.45
C ASN A 139 6.28 1.69 21.68
N LYS A 140 6.35 1.65 20.35
CA LYS A 140 6.38 2.85 19.52
C LYS A 140 5.01 3.26 18.99
N PHE A 141 4.11 2.31 18.75
CA PHE A 141 2.91 2.54 17.93
C PHE A 141 1.62 2.62 18.76
N GLU A 142 0.85 3.68 18.52
CA GLU A 142 -0.50 3.90 19.05
C GLU A 142 -1.57 3.11 18.28
N LEU A 143 -1.34 2.89 16.98
CA LEU A 143 -2.26 2.15 16.12
C LEU A 143 -1.50 1.10 15.31
N ILE A 144 -1.98 -0.14 15.34
CA ILE A 144 -1.42 -1.24 14.55
C ILE A 144 -2.54 -1.90 13.75
N VAL A 145 -2.33 -2.02 12.45
CA VAL A 145 -3.19 -2.78 11.54
C VAL A 145 -2.41 -3.97 11.03
N MET A 146 -2.99 -5.16 11.16
CA MET A 146 -2.39 -6.42 10.75
C MET A 146 -3.24 -7.07 9.68
N ASP A 147 -2.60 -7.54 8.61
CA ASP A 147 -3.19 -8.45 7.63
C ASP A 147 -2.22 -9.60 7.37
N ILE A 148 -2.25 -10.60 8.24
CA ILE A 148 -1.21 -11.63 8.27
C ILE A 148 -1.25 -12.51 7.01
N PRO A 149 -0.08 -12.93 6.46
CA PRO A 149 -0.05 -13.59 5.15
C PRO A 149 -0.74 -14.96 5.14
N PHE A 150 -0.62 -15.73 6.22
CA PHE A 150 -1.12 -17.11 6.24
C PHE A 150 -2.22 -17.31 7.28
N LEU A 151 -3.32 -17.94 6.88
CA LEU A 151 -4.39 -18.41 7.78
C LEU A 151 -3.94 -19.66 8.54
N SER A 152 -2.97 -19.48 9.44
CA SER A 152 -2.41 -20.55 10.26
C SER A 152 -2.17 -20.07 11.68
N ASP A 153 -2.27 -21.00 12.63
CA ASP A 153 -2.10 -20.70 14.05
C ASP A 153 -0.72 -20.12 14.36
N GLU A 154 0.33 -20.72 13.79
CA GLU A 154 1.71 -20.28 13.96
C GLU A 154 1.94 -18.85 13.44
N CYS A 155 1.35 -18.52 12.28
CA CYS A 155 1.48 -17.18 11.71
C CYS A 155 0.82 -16.13 12.62
N LEU A 156 -0.38 -16.43 13.15
CA LEU A 156 -1.08 -15.54 14.07
C LEU A 156 -0.33 -15.38 15.40
N GLU A 157 0.12 -16.49 16.02
CA GLU A 157 0.86 -16.48 17.28
C GLU A 157 2.11 -15.59 17.18
N LYS A 158 2.94 -15.86 16.17
CA LYS A 158 4.19 -15.14 15.96
C LYS A 158 3.97 -13.68 15.59
N SER A 159 2.99 -13.38 14.76
CA SER A 159 2.65 -12.00 14.40
C SER A 159 2.10 -11.24 15.61
N ASN A 160 1.33 -11.89 16.49
CA ASN A 160 0.87 -11.29 17.75
C ASN A 160 2.05 -10.96 18.69
N ILE A 161 3.02 -11.85 18.85
CA ILE A 161 4.21 -11.59 19.68
C ILE A 161 4.92 -10.30 19.21
N LEU A 162 5.10 -10.16 17.90
CA LEU A 162 5.71 -8.97 17.31
C LEU A 162 4.80 -7.75 17.46
N CYS A 163 3.52 -7.87 17.15
CA CYS A 163 2.54 -6.78 17.35
C CYS A 163 2.58 -6.23 18.78
N ARG A 164 2.56 -7.10 19.80
CA ARG A 164 2.60 -6.68 21.21
C ARG A 164 3.91 -6.04 21.62
N LYS A 165 5.03 -6.41 20.98
CA LYS A 165 6.31 -5.75 21.18
C LYS A 165 6.31 -4.32 20.63
N LEU A 166 5.71 -4.13 19.45
CA LEU A 166 5.62 -2.84 18.75
C LEU A 166 4.61 -1.90 19.41
N ALA A 167 3.52 -2.44 19.92
CA ALA A 167 2.39 -1.71 20.48
C ALA A 167 2.74 -0.96 21.78
N LYS A 168 2.25 0.28 21.90
CA LYS A 168 2.10 0.92 23.21
C LYS A 168 1.07 0.19 24.07
N SER A 169 1.12 0.40 25.38
CA SER A 169 0.25 -0.29 26.35
C SER A 169 -1.25 -0.10 26.10
N ASP A 170 -1.65 1.03 25.54
CA ASP A 170 -3.03 1.42 25.24
C ASP A 170 -3.33 1.45 23.74
N ALA A 171 -2.46 0.84 22.93
CA ALA A 171 -2.55 0.85 21.48
C ALA A 171 -3.87 0.24 20.99
N LYS A 172 -4.36 0.81 19.89
CA LYS A 172 -5.50 0.30 19.12
C LYS A 172 -4.96 -0.70 18.11
N ILE A 173 -5.46 -1.93 18.18
CA ILE A 173 -5.00 -3.04 17.35
C ILE A 173 -6.18 -3.51 16.51
N ILE A 174 -5.94 -3.64 15.21
CA ILE A 174 -6.87 -4.17 14.22
C ILE A 174 -6.20 -5.33 13.50
N LEU A 175 -6.92 -6.43 13.36
CA LEU A 175 -6.52 -7.60 12.60
C LEU A 175 -7.58 -7.88 11.55
N CYS A 176 -7.20 -7.77 10.29
CA CYS A 176 -7.94 -8.31 9.17
C CYS A 176 -7.43 -9.72 8.89
N THR A 177 -8.31 -10.72 8.87
CA THR A 177 -7.93 -12.11 8.54
C THR A 177 -9.16 -12.94 8.19
N GLY A 178 -8.96 -14.19 7.77
CA GLY A 178 -10.04 -15.14 7.53
C GLY A 178 -10.81 -15.46 8.82
N LYS A 179 -12.15 -15.43 8.79
CA LYS A 179 -13.03 -15.76 9.92
C LYS A 179 -12.80 -17.18 10.47
N VAL A 180 -12.20 -18.07 9.68
CA VAL A 180 -11.72 -19.39 10.10
C VAL A 180 -10.74 -19.31 11.29
N MET A 181 -10.01 -18.20 11.44
CA MET A 181 -9.01 -17.99 12.48
C MET A 181 -9.58 -17.64 13.86
N ARG A 182 -10.91 -17.57 14.04
CA ARG A 182 -11.56 -17.18 15.31
C ARG A 182 -11.05 -17.93 16.54
N GLU A 183 -10.87 -19.25 16.45
CA GLU A 183 -10.35 -20.05 17.57
C GLU A 183 -8.90 -19.73 17.91
N ALA A 184 -8.08 -19.41 16.90
CA ALA A 184 -6.70 -18.99 17.08
C ALA A 184 -6.63 -17.57 17.69
N ILE A 185 -7.49 -16.65 17.23
CA ILE A 185 -7.63 -15.31 17.80
C ILE A 185 -8.02 -15.41 19.28
N GLN A 186 -8.98 -16.26 19.64
CA GLN A 186 -9.38 -16.46 21.04
C GLN A 186 -8.25 -16.99 21.93
N ARG A 187 -7.29 -17.73 21.37
CA ARG A 187 -6.13 -18.25 22.11
C ARG A 187 -5.00 -17.23 22.25
N HIS A 188 -4.69 -16.51 21.17
CA HIS A 188 -3.49 -15.67 21.09
C HIS A 188 -3.77 -14.18 21.28
N MET A 189 -4.95 -13.71 20.90
CA MET A 189 -5.37 -12.30 20.88
C MET A 189 -6.79 -12.14 21.43
N ASN A 190 -7.01 -12.64 22.65
CA ASN A 190 -8.34 -12.76 23.27
C ASN A 190 -9.05 -11.43 23.59
N ASP A 191 -8.34 -10.32 23.51
CA ASP A 191 -8.85 -8.95 23.63
C ASP A 191 -9.45 -8.43 22.31
N LEU A 192 -9.17 -9.08 21.17
CA LEU A 192 -9.78 -8.72 19.89
C LEU A 192 -11.20 -9.27 19.77
N GLN A 193 -12.13 -8.41 19.37
CA GLN A 193 -13.53 -8.75 19.10
C GLN A 193 -13.83 -8.58 17.62
N LEU A 194 -14.69 -9.46 17.09
CA LEU A 194 -15.15 -9.38 15.71
C LEU A 194 -15.96 -8.09 15.50
N CYS A 195 -15.58 -7.31 14.49
CA CYS A 195 -16.30 -6.13 14.02
C CYS A 195 -17.38 -6.52 12.99
N LYS A 196 -18.36 -5.64 12.80
CA LYS A 196 -19.37 -5.77 11.74
C LYS A 196 -18.79 -5.50 10.36
N PHE A 197 -17.75 -4.66 10.27
CA PHE A 197 -17.08 -4.40 9.01
C PHE A 197 -16.29 -5.59 8.49
N GLU A 198 -16.54 -5.92 7.23
CA GLU A 198 -15.90 -7.02 6.52
C GLU A 198 -15.03 -6.44 5.40
N PRO A 199 -13.72 -6.73 5.39
CA PRO A 199 -12.83 -6.22 4.37
C PRO A 199 -13.01 -7.02 3.08
N GLU A 200 -12.97 -6.31 1.95
CA GLU A 200 -13.08 -6.88 0.61
C GLU A 200 -11.78 -6.65 -0.16
N HIS A 201 -11.51 -7.55 -1.10
CA HIS A 201 -10.28 -7.56 -1.90
C HIS A 201 -10.61 -7.30 -3.37
N GLU A 202 -9.65 -6.79 -4.13
CA GLU A 202 -9.78 -6.58 -5.59
C GLU A 202 -10.12 -7.89 -6.32
N ARG A 203 -9.68 -9.02 -5.76
CA ARG A 203 -9.98 -10.36 -6.26
C ARG A 203 -10.88 -11.10 -5.29
N ASN A 204 -11.76 -11.94 -5.83
CA ASN A 204 -12.58 -12.80 -5.00
C ASN A 204 -11.70 -13.92 -4.39
N LEU A 205 -11.71 -14.02 -3.07
CA LEU A 205 -10.97 -15.03 -2.32
C LEU A 205 -11.92 -16.13 -1.84
N GLY A 206 -11.41 -17.35 -1.70
CA GLY A 206 -12.25 -18.49 -1.30
C GLY A 206 -12.65 -18.53 0.18
N ASN A 207 -12.04 -17.68 1.02
CA ASN A 207 -12.31 -17.61 2.45
C ASN A 207 -13.15 -16.37 2.78
N ASP A 208 -14.01 -16.47 3.78
CA ASP A 208 -14.68 -15.30 4.34
C ASP A 208 -13.71 -14.54 5.25
N PHE A 209 -13.45 -13.28 4.94
CA PHE A 209 -12.62 -12.40 5.76
C PHE A 209 -13.46 -11.60 6.75
N GLY A 210 -12.82 -11.17 7.84
CA GLY A 210 -13.42 -10.34 8.87
C GLY A 210 -12.38 -9.45 9.53
N THR A 211 -12.87 -8.39 10.14
CA THR A 211 -12.06 -7.45 10.91
C THR A 211 -12.24 -7.74 12.40
N PHE A 212 -11.16 -7.73 13.16
CA PHE A 212 -11.15 -7.89 14.60
C PHE A 212 -10.39 -6.74 15.25
N ALA A 213 -10.88 -6.18 16.35
CA ALA A 213 -10.25 -5.05 17.01
C ALA A 213 -10.33 -5.13 18.54
N ASN A 214 -9.36 -4.52 19.25
CA ASN A 214 -9.39 -4.42 20.72
C ASN A 214 -10.21 -3.21 21.22
N PHE A 215 -10.99 -2.60 20.34
CA PHE A 215 -11.87 -1.48 20.60
C PHE A 215 -13.08 -1.56 19.67
N ASP A 216 -14.12 -0.77 19.93
CA ASP A 216 -15.26 -0.68 19.02
C ASP A 216 -14.86 0.13 17.77
N LEU A 217 -14.36 -0.58 16.75
CA LEU A 217 -14.02 0.01 15.45
C LEU A 217 -15.28 0.44 14.67
N ASP A 218 -16.38 -0.30 14.84
CA ASP A 218 -17.61 -0.08 14.05
C ASP A 218 -18.20 1.32 14.27
N GLN A 219 -17.97 1.93 15.45
CA GLN A 219 -18.40 3.31 15.71
C GLN A 219 -17.76 4.36 14.77
N PHE A 220 -16.60 4.03 14.17
CA PHE A 220 -15.87 4.90 13.25
C PHE A 220 -16.13 4.55 11.78
N ILE A 221 -16.90 3.49 11.53
CA ILE A 221 -17.23 3.04 10.18
C ILE A 221 -18.56 3.67 9.78
N LYS A 222 -18.48 4.61 8.84
CA LYS A 222 -19.65 5.28 8.29
C LYS A 222 -20.41 4.27 7.43
N SER A 223 -21.69 4.10 7.74
CA SER A 223 -22.59 3.35 6.85
C SER A 223 -22.81 4.19 5.59
N ASP A 224 -22.61 3.58 4.42
CA ASP A 224 -23.00 4.17 3.14
C ASP A 224 -24.53 4.30 3.03
#